data_AF-A0A0R2FS43-F1
#
_entry.id   AF-A0A0R2FS43-F1
#
_cell.length_a   1.000
_cell.length_b   1.000
_cell.length_c   1.000
_cell.angle_alpha   90.00
_cell.angle_beta   90.00
_cell.angle_gamma   90.00
#
_symmetry.space_group_name_H-M   'P 1'
#
loop_
_entity.id
_entity.type
_entity.pdbx_description
1 polymer ?
#
loop_
_entity_poly.entity_id
_entity_poly.type
_entity_poly.pdbx_seq_one_letter_code
_entity_poly.pdbx_strand_id
1 'polypeptide(L)'
;MAWGFVAFALSFAFILFTNNPITHVIGNMFSGVGIVLINATIPFDLSNLANKTQFPLVIAMNTLVSGIAGFFAPMLIAAVGIGAGAQSFMAGIVLSGVVAVLMFVLRIGNQLENKTQSKSVKA
;
A
#
# COMPACT_ATOMS: atom_id res chain seq x y z
N MET A 1 -5.06 -4.49 -4.14
CA MET A 1 -3.63 -4.48 -3.73
C MET A 1 -2.74 -3.64 -4.65
N ALA A 2 -2.16 -4.20 -5.73
CA ALA A 2 -1.16 -3.47 -6.55
C ALA A 2 -1.70 -2.15 -7.14
N TRP A 3 -2.97 -2.12 -7.54
CA TRP A 3 -3.66 -0.91 -7.99
C TRP A 3 -3.72 0.22 -6.95
N GLY A 4 -3.67 -0.10 -5.65
CA GLY A 4 -3.60 0.91 -4.60
C GLY A 4 -2.26 1.66 -4.59
N PHE A 5 -1.16 0.96 -4.88
CA PHE A 5 0.16 1.60 -5.02
C PHE A 5 0.25 2.43 -6.30
N VAL A 6 -0.41 2.01 -7.38
CA VAL A 6 -0.56 2.82 -8.60
C VAL A 6 -1.36 4.09 -8.32
N ALA A 7 -2.45 4.00 -7.56
CA ALA A 7 -3.23 5.17 -7.14
C ALA A 7 -2.41 6.15 -6.29
N PHE A 8 -1.53 5.65 -5.41
CA PHE A 8 -0.59 6.50 -4.68
C PHE A 8 0.43 7.19 -5.58
N ALA A 9 1.01 6.48 -6.55
CA ALA A 9 1.93 7.09 -7.51
C ALA A 9 1.26 8.22 -8.31
N LEU A 10 0.01 7.99 -8.76
CA LEU A 10 -0.79 9.01 -9.46
C LEU A 10 -1.12 10.20 -8.56
N SER A 11 -1.47 9.95 -7.29
CA SER A 11 -1.72 11.00 -6.31
C SER A 11 -0.53 11.96 -6.19
N PHE A 12 0.66 11.42 -5.97
CA PHE A 12 1.87 12.24 -5.85
C PHE A 12 2.25 12.93 -7.16
N ALA A 13 2.02 12.28 -8.31
CA ALA A 13 2.25 12.91 -9.61
C ALA A 13 1.33 14.12 -9.85
N PHE A 14 0.03 14.01 -9.54
CA PHE A 14 -0.91 15.14 -9.67
C PHE A 14 -0.51 16.32 -8.79
N ILE A 15 -0.05 16.03 -7.56
CA ILE A 15 0.38 17.05 -6.60
C ILE A 15 1.71 17.70 -7.01
N LEU A 16 2.63 16.95 -7.62
CA LEU A 16 3.95 17.45 -7.98
C LEU A 16 3.95 18.27 -9.28
N PHE A 17 3.24 17.80 -10.31
CA PHE A 17 3.31 18.38 -11.66
C PHE A 17 2.27 19.47 -11.92
N THR A 18 1.33 19.70 -11.00
CA THR A 18 0.21 20.63 -11.22
C THR A 18 0.09 21.63 -10.09
N ASN A 19 0.31 22.91 -10.38
CA ASN A 19 0.12 24.01 -9.43
C ASN A 19 -1.34 24.53 -9.45
N ASN A 20 -2.31 23.61 -9.47
CA ASN A 20 -3.75 23.94 -9.51
C ASN A 20 -4.46 23.27 -8.33
N PRO A 21 -5.17 24.03 -7.46
CA PRO A 21 -5.83 23.49 -6.28
C PRO A 21 -6.85 22.39 -6.60
N ILE A 22 -7.53 22.45 -7.75
CA ILE A 22 -8.47 21.41 -8.19
C ILE A 22 -7.73 20.08 -8.42
N THR A 23 -6.55 20.13 -9.04
CA THR A 23 -5.74 18.95 -9.30
C THR A 23 -5.13 18.38 -8.02
N HIS A 24 -4.81 19.21 -7.03
CA HIS A 24 -4.44 18.74 -5.70
C HIS A 24 -5.58 18.00 -4.99
N VAL A 25 -6.83 18.48 -5.13
CA VAL A 25 -8.01 17.76 -4.60
C VAL A 25 -8.15 16.39 -5.25
N ILE A 26 -8.06 16.32 -6.58
CA ILE A 26 -8.09 15.06 -7.32
C ILE A 26 -6.95 14.14 -6.87
N GLY A 27 -5.73 14.68 -6.73
CA GLY A 27 -4.58 13.95 -6.20
C GLY A 27 -4.85 13.36 -4.82
N ASN A 28 -5.43 14.14 -3.89
CA ASN A 28 -5.80 13.66 -2.56
C ASN A 28 -6.90 12.58 -2.61
N MET A 29 -7.84 12.67 -3.54
CA MET A 29 -8.83 11.61 -3.77
C MET A 29 -8.17 10.29 -4.18
N PHE A 30 -7.17 10.34 -5.08
CA PHE A 30 -6.39 9.16 -5.46
C PHE A 30 -5.62 8.56 -4.29
N SER A 31 -5.08 9.38 -3.38
CA SER A 31 -4.46 8.89 -2.14
C SER A 31 -5.49 8.14 -1.28
N GLY A 32 -6.69 8.71 -1.09
CA GLY A 32 -7.77 8.05 -0.35
C GLY A 32 -8.15 6.69 -0.95
N VAL A 33 -8.27 6.61 -2.27
CA VAL A 33 -8.50 5.34 -2.99
C VAL A 33 -7.36 4.34 -2.75
N GLY A 34 -6.11 4.80 -2.82
CA GLY A 34 -4.92 3.97 -2.53
C GLY A 34 -4.94 3.39 -1.12
N ILE A 35 -5.24 4.21 -0.11
CA ILE A 35 -5.34 3.79 1.30
C ILE A 35 -6.42 2.72 1.45
N VAL A 36 -7.61 2.94 0.90
CA VAL A 36 -8.72 1.97 1.02
C VAL A 36 -8.39 0.66 0.30
N LEU A 37 -7.83 0.71 -0.92
CA LEU A 37 -7.48 -0.49 -1.70
C LEU A 37 -6.35 -1.34 -1.10
N ILE A 38 -5.52 -0.77 -0.23
CA ILE A 38 -4.44 -1.50 0.44
C ILE A 38 -4.89 -1.92 1.83
N ASN A 39 -5.38 -0.99 2.63
CA ASN A 39 -5.73 -1.24 4.03
C ASN A 39 -6.98 -2.10 4.19
N ALA A 40 -7.90 -2.13 3.22
CA ALA A 40 -9.02 -3.07 3.24
C ALA A 40 -8.64 -4.45 2.69
N THR A 41 -7.77 -4.50 1.67
CA THR A 41 -7.45 -5.77 1.01
C THR A 41 -6.40 -6.59 1.77
N ILE A 42 -5.44 -5.97 2.49
CA ILE A 42 -4.46 -6.73 3.31
C ILE A 42 -5.16 -7.58 4.38
N PRO A 43 -6.04 -7.04 5.24
CA PRO A 43 -6.78 -7.85 6.21
C PRO A 43 -7.64 -8.93 5.56
N PHE A 44 -8.25 -8.65 4.40
CA PHE A 44 -9.05 -9.62 3.66
C PHE A 44 -8.19 -10.81 3.17
N ASP A 45 -7.06 -10.55 2.51
CA ASP A 45 -6.17 -11.60 2.03
C ASP A 45 -5.59 -12.42 3.19
N LEU A 46 -5.22 -11.74 4.28
CA LEU A 46 -4.77 -12.37 5.51
C LEU A 46 -5.85 -13.27 6.14
N SER A 47 -7.11 -12.85 6.07
CA SER A 47 -8.26 -13.63 6.57
C SER A 47 -8.46 -14.93 5.79
N ASN A 48 -8.21 -14.91 4.49
CA ASN A 48 -8.32 -16.09 3.62
C ASN A 48 -7.15 -17.08 3.86
N LEU A 49 -5.98 -16.56 4.22
CA LEU A 49 -4.80 -17.40 4.49
C LEU A 49 -4.83 -18.02 5.89
N ALA A 50 -5.33 -17.30 6.89
CA ALA A 50 -5.39 -17.73 8.27
C ALA A 50 -6.51 -18.76 8.54
N ASN A 51 -6.30 -19.66 9.49
CA ASN A 51 -7.38 -20.48 10.03
C ASN A 51 -8.17 -19.66 11.08
N LYS A 52 -9.43 -20.06 11.37
CA LYS A 52 -10.34 -19.31 12.28
C LYS A 52 -9.73 -18.98 13.66
N THR A 53 -8.86 -19.84 14.18
CA THR A 53 -8.17 -19.64 15.47
C THR A 53 -6.99 -18.66 15.38
N GLN A 54 -6.40 -18.50 14.19
CA GLN A 54 -5.24 -17.63 13.95
C GLN A 54 -5.64 -16.25 13.44
N PHE A 55 -6.90 -16.05 13.07
CA PHE A 55 -7.37 -14.79 12.50
C PHE A 55 -7.07 -13.56 13.38
N PRO A 56 -7.37 -13.56 14.70
CA PRO A 56 -7.05 -12.40 15.55
C PRO A 56 -5.54 -12.10 15.61
N LEU A 57 -4.71 -13.15 15.62
CA LEU A 57 -3.25 -13.01 15.65
C LEU A 57 -2.74 -12.35 14.37
N VAL A 58 -3.25 -12.76 13.22
CA VAL A 58 -2.80 -12.22 11.93
C VAL A 58 -3.21 -10.75 11.76
N ILE A 59 -4.41 -10.38 12.23
CA ILE A 59 -4.83 -8.97 12.25
C ILE A 59 -3.96 -8.15 13.21
N ALA A 60 -3.65 -8.68 14.40
CA ALA A 60 -2.73 -8.03 15.34
C ALA A 60 -1.33 -7.81 14.73
N MET A 61 -0.82 -8.78 13.97
CA MET A 61 0.45 -8.65 13.25
C MET A 61 0.41 -7.57 12.16
N ASN A 62 -0.69 -7.48 11.40
CA ASN A 62 -0.86 -6.41 10.42
C ASN A 62 -0.83 -5.01 11.08
N THR A 63 -1.53 -4.85 12.20
CA THR A 63 -1.53 -3.61 12.98
C THR A 63 -0.14 -3.30 13.56
N LEU A 64 0.56 -4.31 14.08
CA LEU A 64 1.92 -4.16 14.60
C LEU A 64 2.89 -3.68 13.52
N VAL A 65 2.90 -4.34 12.35
CA VAL A 65 3.75 -3.95 11.22
C VAL A 65 3.43 -2.54 10.75
N SER A 66 2.14 -2.18 10.68
CA SER A 66 1.71 -0.83 10.30
C SER A 66 2.16 0.23 11.31
N GLY A 67 2.10 -0.08 12.61
CA GLY A 67 2.58 0.80 13.68
C GLY A 67 4.09 1.01 13.64
N ILE A 68 4.86 -0.06 13.43
CA ILE A 68 6.31 -0.01 13.24
C ILE A 68 6.65 0.85 12.02
N ALA A 69 5.98 0.63 10.89
CA ALA A 69 6.19 1.42 9.68
C ALA A 69 5.86 2.91 9.92
N GLY A 70 4.76 3.22 10.60
CA GLY A 70 4.36 4.59 10.94
C GLY A 70 5.36 5.30 11.86
N PHE A 71 5.97 4.56 12.79
CA PHE A 71 7.01 5.10 13.67
C PHE A 71 8.33 5.37 12.92
N PHE A 72 8.79 4.44 12.08
CA PHE A 72 10.08 4.56 11.40
C PHE A 72 10.04 5.41 10.13
N ALA A 73 8.89 5.55 9.46
CA ALA A 73 8.81 6.28 8.19
C ALA A 73 9.32 7.73 8.28
N PRO A 74 8.92 8.57 9.27
CA PRO A 74 9.47 9.92 9.40
C PRO A 74 10.97 9.93 9.68
N MET A 75 11.47 8.97 10.48
CA MET A 75 12.88 8.84 10.82
C MET A 75 13.74 8.50 9.59
N LEU A 76 13.26 7.59 8.74
CA LEU A 76 13.92 7.22 7.49
C LEU A 76 13.95 8.40 6.50
N ILE A 77 12.83 9.12 6.36
CA ILE A 77 12.76 10.32 5.50
C ILE A 77 13.76 11.38 5.97
N ALA A 78 13.83 11.63 7.28
CA ALA A 78 14.78 12.57 7.88
C ALA A 78 16.24 12.12 7.71
N ALA A 79 16.53 10.82 7.88
CA ALA A 79 17.87 10.27 7.72
C ALA A 79 18.42 10.39 6.29
N VAL A 80 17.54 10.30 5.28
CA VAL A 80 17.90 10.48 3.86
C VAL A 80 17.96 11.97 3.47
N GLY A 81 17.59 12.88 4.38
CA GLY A 81 17.61 14.32 4.13
C GLY A 81 16.55 14.80 3.13
N ILE A 82 15.46 14.04 2.96
CA ILE A 82 14.38 14.40 2.04
C ILE A 82 13.58 15.55 2.66
N GLY A 83 13.67 16.73 2.04
CA GLY A 83 12.93 17.91 2.48
C GLY A 83 11.43 17.80 2.23
N ALA A 84 10.65 18.53 3.04
CA ALA A 84 9.22 18.71 2.81
C ALA A 84 8.99 19.44 1.48
N GLY A 85 7.98 19.00 0.71
CA GLY A 85 7.65 19.56 -0.60
C GLY A 85 8.01 18.64 -1.76
N ALA A 86 8.54 19.19 -2.86
CA ALA A 86 8.71 18.47 -4.12
C ALA A 86 9.54 17.17 -3.99
N GLN A 87 10.60 17.19 -3.19
CA GLN A 87 11.46 16.01 -2.97
C GLN A 87 10.71 14.86 -2.28
N SER A 88 9.84 15.17 -1.31
CA SER A 88 9.00 14.19 -0.63
C SER A 88 7.98 13.55 -1.58
N PHE A 89 7.36 14.34 -2.45
CA PHE A 89 6.44 13.80 -3.47
C PHE A 89 7.16 12.94 -4.50
N MET A 90 8.35 13.36 -4.96
CA MET A 90 9.17 12.55 -5.87
C MET A 90 9.55 11.20 -5.26
N ALA A 91 10.00 11.21 -4.00
CA ALA A 91 10.29 9.98 -3.25
C ALA A 91 9.05 9.10 -3.14
N GLY A 92 7.88 9.68 -2.87
CA GLY A 92 6.60 8.98 -2.85
C GLY A 92 6.25 8.30 -4.19
N ILE A 93 6.43 8.99 -5.32
CA ILE A 93 6.21 8.44 -6.67
C ILE A 93 7.14 7.24 -6.91
N VAL A 94 8.44 7.40 -6.63
CA VAL A 94 9.42 6.34 -6.85
C VAL A 94 9.13 5.13 -5.97
N LEU A 95 8.90 5.34 -4.66
CA LEU A 95 8.65 4.23 -3.73
C LEU A 95 7.37 3.48 -4.09
N SER A 96 6.27 4.20 -4.34
CA SER A 96 4.99 3.59 -4.70
C SER A 96 5.08 2.87 -6.06
N GLY A 97 5.78 3.43 -7.04
CA GLY A 97 6.07 2.79 -8.32
C GLY A 97 6.87 1.49 -8.16
N VAL A 98 7.95 1.50 -7.38
CA VAL A 98 8.77 0.32 -7.12
C VAL A 98 7.95 -0.78 -6.44
N VAL A 99 7.15 -0.45 -5.43
CA VAL A 99 6.30 -1.43 -4.73
C VAL A 99 5.21 -1.97 -5.66
N ALA A 100 4.59 -1.13 -6.50
CA ALA A 100 3.63 -1.58 -7.50
C ALA A 100 4.26 -2.59 -8.48
N VAL A 101 5.44 -2.28 -9.01
CA VAL A 101 6.18 -3.17 -9.91
C VAL A 101 6.54 -4.48 -9.23
N LEU A 102 7.05 -4.43 -7.98
CA LEU A 102 7.35 -5.63 -7.20
C LEU A 102 6.11 -6.51 -7.01
N MET A 103 4.95 -5.92 -6.70
CA MET A 103 3.72 -6.68 -6.56
C MET A 103 3.25 -7.32 -7.88
N PHE A 104 3.43 -6.63 -9.00
CA PHE A 104 3.12 -7.17 -10.33
C PHE A 104 4.05 -8.33 -10.71
N VAL A 105 5.36 -8.18 -10.51
CA VAL A 105 6.37 -9.20 -10.84
C VAL A 105 6.21 -10.43 -9.95
N LEU A 106 6.02 -10.23 -8.64
CA LEU A 106 5.83 -11.32 -7.69
C LEU A 106 4.45 -11.99 -7.81
N ARG A 107 3.55 -11.44 -8.63
CA ARG A 107 2.17 -11.91 -8.85
C ARG A 107 1.48 -12.30 -7.55
N ILE A 108 1.62 -11.45 -6.52
CA ILE A 108 1.11 -11.74 -5.17
C ILE A 108 -0.40 -12.04 -5.23
N GLY A 109 -1.15 -11.33 -6.10
CA GLY A 109 -2.57 -11.62 -6.36
C GLY A 109 -2.84 -13.06 -6.80
N ASN A 110 -2.18 -13.54 -7.86
CA ASN A 110 -2.41 -14.90 -8.37
C ASN A 110 -1.94 -15.98 -7.39
N GLN A 111 -0.86 -15.73 -6.64
CA GLN A 111 -0.37 -16.66 -5.62
C GLN A 111 -1.36 -16.83 -4.47
N LEU A 112 -2.01 -15.73 -4.05
CA LEU A 112 -3.04 -15.74 -3.00
C LEU A 112 -4.32 -16.43 -3.48
N GLU A 113 -4.76 -16.16 -4.71
CA GLU A 113 -5.94 -16.80 -5.31
C GLU A 113 -5.78 -18.32 -5.43
N ASN A 114 -4.62 -18.77 -5.94
CA ASN A 114 -4.31 -20.19 -6.09
C ASN A 114 -4.25 -20.93 -4.74
N LYS A 115 -3.70 -20.31 -3.69
CA LYS A 115 -3.67 -20.89 -2.33
C LYS A 115 -5.06 -20.93 -1.70
N THR A 116 -5.91 -19.95 -1.99
CA THR A 116 -7.29 -19.87 -1.48
C THR A 116 -8.16 -20.96 -2.13
N GLN A 117 -8.06 -21.15 -3.46
CA GLN A 117 -8.76 -22.23 -4.16
C GLN A 117 -8.27 -23.63 -3.72
N SER A 118 -6.96 -23.81 -3.51
CA SER A 118 -6.43 -25.09 -3.03
C SER A 118 -6.91 -25.50 -1.64
N LYS A 119 -7.25 -24.54 -0.75
CA LYS A 119 -7.88 -24.85 0.55
C LYS A 119 -9.35 -25.22 0.40
N SER A 120 -10.08 -24.58 -0.52
CA SER A 120 -11.50 -24.86 -0.77
C SER A 120 -11.78 -26.24 -1.38
N VAL A 121 -10.81 -26.84 -2.08
CA VAL A 121 -10.94 -28.20 -2.67
C VAL A 121 -10.61 -29.32 -1.66
N LYS A 122 -9.99 -28.98 -0.52
CA LYS A 122 -9.59 -29.94 0.53
C LYS A 122 -10.46 -29.90 1.79
N ALA A 123 -11.48 -29.03 1.82
CA ALA A 123 -12.46 -28.93 2.90
C ALA A 123 -13.73 -29.69 2.50
#